data_AF-A0AB74CB11-F1
#
_entry.id   AF-A0AB74CB11-F1
#
_cell.length_a   1.000
_cell.length_b   1.000
_cell.length_c   1.000
_cell.angle_alpha   90.00
_cell.angle_beta   90.00
_cell.angle_gamma   90.00
#
_symmetry.space_group_name_H-M   'P 1'
#
loop_
_entity.id
_entity.type
_entity.pdbx_description
1 polymer ?
#
loop_
_entity_poly.entity_id
_entity_poly.type
_entity_poly.pdbx_seq_one_letter_code
_entity_poly.pdbx_strand_id
1 'polypeptide(L)'
;MNPNWWPGEEHEQFTEWAISQGIIANGVGPARFPGRGLGMIATRNIEEDEAIVTVPLKAMLTSERIPSYFTSKFPDGTPTHALYAAFLTNGNAEDLEEFNAWRKTWPSRQDFEDSMPILWSESLRNYLPPSISSHWHSIQSRDKLQYETTHQNLLAQQEQRLRTAWDIVVSIFPDTDWETFSYHWLIVNTRSFFYLMPGQQPPEDRNDAMALLPFADYFNHSDVACNVKFDGENYVFRATKHYDEGEEIYMSYGPHPNDFLFAEYGFYLDENESETLYLDDIILKDLSTSLQEELEFQQYYGNYQLTATGVCYRTEIAACINYMPLEKWRNYVLGYSAEGADEKKMEVMIQGWIRAYSNEADTVITALEKIESSQADKKDHQRTKMLRKRWTQIRDLCIKASEAASC
;
A
#
# COMPACT_ATOMS: atom_id res chain seq x y z
N MET A 1 -13.36 8.43 34.91
CA MET A 1 -13.07 8.87 33.53
C MET A 1 -12.11 7.85 32.96
N ASN A 2 -12.38 7.33 31.78
CA ASN A 2 -11.47 6.40 31.13
C ASN A 2 -10.24 7.17 30.64
N PRO A 3 -9.05 6.54 30.64
CA PRO A 3 -7.84 7.19 30.17
C PRO A 3 -7.93 7.51 28.68
N ASN A 4 -7.14 8.48 28.20
CA ASN A 4 -7.16 8.90 26.78
C ASN A 4 -6.77 7.78 25.81
N TRP A 5 -6.05 6.75 26.29
CA TRP A 5 -5.66 5.57 25.51
C TRP A 5 -6.74 4.48 25.48
N TRP A 6 -7.84 4.63 26.21
CA TRP A 6 -8.89 3.60 26.29
C TRP A 6 -9.48 3.30 24.89
N PRO A 7 -9.47 2.02 24.46
CA PRO A 7 -9.90 1.67 23.10
C PRO A 7 -11.41 1.81 22.92
N GLY A 8 -12.19 1.58 23.98
CA GLY A 8 -13.65 1.60 23.96
C GLY A 8 -14.24 0.22 24.27
N GLU A 9 -15.51 0.20 24.70
CA GLU A 9 -16.19 -1.02 25.17
C GLU A 9 -16.26 -2.13 24.11
N GLU A 10 -16.50 -1.78 22.84
CA GLU A 10 -16.54 -2.76 21.74
C GLU A 10 -15.19 -3.47 21.54
N HIS A 11 -14.08 -2.76 21.77
CA HIS A 11 -12.73 -3.32 21.68
C HIS A 11 -12.37 -4.20 22.88
N GLU A 12 -12.88 -3.88 24.07
CA GLU A 12 -12.74 -4.74 25.26
C GLU A 12 -13.51 -6.05 25.05
N GLN A 13 -14.78 -5.98 24.61
CA GLN A 13 -15.59 -7.16 24.29
C GLN A 13 -14.94 -8.01 23.20
N PHE A 14 -14.39 -7.38 22.16
CA PHE A 14 -13.65 -8.10 21.13
C PHE A 14 -12.37 -8.74 21.67
N THR A 15 -11.63 -8.08 22.56
CA THR A 15 -10.42 -8.66 23.18
C THR A 15 -10.76 -9.90 23.99
N GLU A 16 -11.83 -9.87 24.78
CA GLU A 16 -12.33 -11.04 25.51
C GLU A 16 -12.72 -12.18 24.55
N TRP A 17 -13.44 -11.85 23.46
CA TRP A 17 -13.79 -12.82 22.43
C TRP A 17 -12.53 -13.42 21.77
N ALA A 18 -11.55 -12.61 21.40
CA ALA A 18 -10.31 -13.05 20.75
C ALA A 18 -9.56 -14.07 21.64
N ILE A 19 -9.43 -13.76 22.93
CA ILE A 19 -8.82 -14.67 23.91
C ILE A 19 -9.62 -15.98 24.02
N SER A 20 -10.96 -15.92 23.98
CA SER A 20 -11.81 -17.12 23.99
C SER A 20 -11.63 -18.01 22.75
N GLN A 21 -11.22 -17.43 21.60
CA GLN A 21 -10.86 -18.17 20.39
C GLN A 21 -9.46 -18.80 20.45
N GLY A 22 -8.71 -18.55 21.52
CA GLY A 22 -7.34 -19.04 21.73
C GLY A 22 -6.27 -18.10 21.20
N ILE A 23 -6.60 -16.85 20.85
CA ILE A 23 -5.60 -15.83 20.54
C ILE A 23 -4.88 -15.47 21.84
N ILE A 24 -3.55 -15.42 21.79
CA ILE A 24 -2.70 -15.02 22.92
C ILE A 24 -2.28 -13.58 22.69
N ALA A 25 -2.61 -12.69 23.63
CA ALA A 25 -2.11 -11.32 23.70
C ALA A 25 -1.21 -11.20 24.94
N ASN A 26 0.11 -11.19 24.73
CA ASN A 26 1.09 -11.25 25.80
C ASN A 26 1.73 -9.87 26.01
N GLY A 27 1.28 -9.16 27.06
CA GLY A 27 1.81 -7.85 27.38
C GLY A 27 1.41 -6.75 26.39
N VAL A 28 0.35 -6.98 25.61
CA VAL A 28 -0.14 -6.02 24.60
C VAL A 28 -1.67 -5.88 24.63
N GLY A 29 -2.18 -4.78 24.11
CA GLY A 29 -3.62 -4.58 23.94
C GLY A 29 -3.96 -3.42 23.00
N PRO A 30 -5.23 -3.31 22.56
CA PRO A 30 -5.64 -2.18 21.73
C PRO A 30 -5.68 -0.89 22.54
N ALA A 31 -5.22 0.20 21.92
CA ALA A 31 -5.26 1.53 22.52
C ALA A 31 -5.51 2.62 21.47
N ARG A 32 -6.05 3.76 21.91
CA ARG A 32 -6.18 4.97 21.08
C ARG A 32 -4.95 5.85 21.21
N PHE A 33 -4.39 6.21 20.07
CA PHE A 33 -3.29 7.15 19.94
C PHE A 33 -3.83 8.47 19.39
N PRO A 34 -3.73 9.59 20.15
CA PRO A 34 -4.23 10.88 19.71
C PRO A 34 -3.69 11.28 18.33
N GLY A 35 -4.59 11.52 17.38
CA GLY A 35 -4.26 11.91 16.01
C GLY A 35 -3.83 10.77 15.08
N ARG A 36 -3.71 9.53 15.58
CA ARG A 36 -3.25 8.36 14.80
C ARG A 36 -4.24 7.19 14.82
N GLY A 37 -5.31 7.29 15.59
CA GLY A 37 -6.40 6.32 15.59
C GLY A 37 -6.17 5.22 16.63
N LEU A 38 -6.52 3.98 16.27
CA LEU A 38 -6.35 2.82 17.13
C LEU A 38 -5.04 2.11 16.76
N GLY A 39 -4.37 1.50 17.73
CA GLY A 39 -3.15 0.75 17.53
C GLY A 39 -2.92 -0.28 18.64
N MET A 40 -1.78 -0.96 18.61
CA MET A 40 -1.35 -1.89 19.65
C MET A 40 -0.42 -1.20 20.65
N ILE A 41 -0.72 -1.25 21.95
CA ILE A 41 0.14 -0.72 23.02
C ILE A 41 0.80 -1.84 23.82
N ALA A 42 2.02 -1.62 24.27
CA ALA A 42 2.67 -2.41 25.29
C ALA A 42 2.02 -2.13 26.66
N THR A 43 1.51 -3.16 27.34
CA THR A 43 0.89 -3.05 28.68
C THR A 43 1.86 -3.38 29.82
N ARG A 44 3.10 -3.69 29.45
CA ARG A 44 4.28 -3.86 30.31
C ARG A 44 5.53 -3.70 29.44
N ASN A 45 6.70 -3.75 30.04
CA ASN A 45 7.95 -3.89 29.28
C ASN A 45 7.98 -5.23 28.53
N ILE A 46 8.44 -5.22 27.29
CA ILE A 46 8.52 -6.38 26.38
C ILE A 46 9.94 -6.43 25.82
N GLU A 47 10.57 -7.60 25.92
CA GLU A 47 11.93 -7.80 25.39
C GLU A 47 11.90 -8.14 23.90
N GLU A 48 13.01 -7.89 23.21
CA GLU A 48 13.20 -8.31 21.82
C GLU A 48 12.98 -9.82 21.66
N ASP A 49 12.41 -10.23 20.52
CA ASP A 49 12.02 -11.60 20.16
C ASP A 49 10.90 -12.24 21.02
N GLU A 50 10.38 -11.53 22.03
CA GLU A 50 9.23 -12.02 22.80
C GLU A 50 8.00 -12.17 21.90
N ALA A 51 7.28 -13.30 22.01
CA ALA A 51 6.02 -13.50 21.31
C ALA A 51 4.92 -12.66 21.98
N ILE A 52 4.39 -11.68 21.26
CA ILE A 52 3.44 -10.68 21.76
C ILE A 52 2.01 -10.97 21.33
N VAL A 53 1.82 -11.50 20.12
CA VAL A 53 0.51 -11.98 19.63
C VAL A 53 0.69 -13.34 18.99
N THR A 54 -0.21 -14.26 19.28
CA THR A 54 -0.29 -15.55 18.59
C THR A 54 -1.74 -15.80 18.17
N VAL A 55 -1.96 -15.90 16.86
CA VAL A 55 -3.28 -16.16 16.27
C VAL A 55 -3.31 -17.61 15.77
N PRO A 56 -4.09 -18.51 16.38
CA PRO A 56 -4.20 -19.87 15.89
C PRO A 56 -5.00 -19.90 14.59
N LEU A 57 -4.66 -20.83 13.68
CA LEU A 57 -5.30 -20.97 12.36
C LEU A 57 -6.83 -21.03 12.43
N LYS A 58 -7.38 -21.71 13.44
CA LYS A 58 -8.83 -21.82 13.67
C LYS A 58 -9.54 -20.47 13.94
N ALA A 59 -8.80 -19.46 14.42
CA ALA A 59 -9.33 -18.12 14.72
C ALA A 59 -9.19 -17.16 13.52
N MET A 60 -8.35 -17.51 12.54
CA MET A 60 -8.16 -16.73 11.32
C MET A 60 -9.39 -16.87 10.41
N LEU A 61 -9.72 -15.85 9.63
CA LEU A 61 -10.65 -16.01 8.50
C LEU A 61 -9.83 -16.35 7.24
N THR A 62 -9.87 -17.64 6.89
CA THR A 62 -9.32 -18.22 5.66
C THR A 62 -10.43 -18.79 4.80
N SER A 63 -10.13 -19.19 3.57
CA SER A 63 -11.09 -19.89 2.69
C SER A 63 -11.64 -21.17 3.31
N GLU A 64 -10.85 -21.88 4.14
CA GLU A 64 -11.26 -23.09 4.85
C GLU A 64 -12.26 -22.81 5.99
N ARG A 65 -12.29 -21.58 6.52
CA ARG A 65 -13.23 -21.16 7.57
C ARG A 65 -14.58 -20.73 7.03
N ILE A 66 -14.69 -20.54 5.71
CA ILE A 66 -15.96 -20.26 5.05
C ILE A 66 -16.68 -21.60 4.79
N PRO A 67 -17.96 -21.74 5.19
CA PRO A 67 -18.71 -22.98 5.02
C PRO A 67 -18.72 -23.47 3.56
N SER A 68 -18.59 -24.79 3.37
CA SER A 68 -18.52 -25.39 2.04
C SER A 68 -19.76 -25.12 1.17
N TYR A 69 -20.94 -24.97 1.79
CA TYR A 69 -22.17 -24.63 1.08
C TYR A 69 -22.12 -23.24 0.45
N PHE A 70 -21.28 -22.34 0.99
CA PHE A 70 -21.07 -20.99 0.51
C PHE A 70 -19.96 -20.99 -0.55
N THR A 71 -18.79 -21.57 -0.24
CA THR A 71 -17.64 -21.59 -1.17
C THR A 71 -17.95 -22.36 -2.45
N SER A 72 -18.76 -23.42 -2.41
CA SER A 72 -19.12 -24.22 -3.60
C SER A 72 -19.96 -23.47 -4.64
N LYS A 73 -20.40 -22.25 -4.34
CA LYS A 73 -21.12 -21.38 -5.29
C LYS A 73 -20.19 -20.63 -6.23
N PHE A 74 -18.91 -20.52 -5.86
CA PHE A 74 -17.91 -19.75 -6.57
C PHE A 74 -17.11 -20.65 -7.53
N PRO A 75 -16.68 -20.13 -8.69
CA PRO A 75 -15.80 -20.87 -9.58
C PRO A 75 -14.41 -21.08 -8.95
N ASP A 76 -13.73 -22.14 -9.38
CA ASP A 76 -12.33 -22.38 -9.02
C ASP A 76 -11.46 -21.19 -9.45
N GLY A 77 -10.51 -20.79 -8.61
CA GLY A 77 -9.66 -19.62 -8.86
C GLY A 77 -10.34 -18.28 -8.61
N THR A 78 -11.49 -18.26 -7.92
CA THR A 78 -12.09 -16.99 -7.44
C THR A 78 -11.08 -16.22 -6.57
N PRO A 79 -10.87 -14.92 -6.84
CA PRO A 79 -9.94 -14.12 -6.04
C PRO A 79 -10.30 -14.13 -4.56
N THR A 80 -9.30 -14.23 -3.68
CA THR A 80 -9.53 -14.33 -2.23
C THR A 80 -10.35 -13.17 -1.68
N HIS A 81 -10.07 -11.95 -2.15
CA HIS A 81 -10.81 -10.75 -1.79
C HIS A 81 -12.29 -10.83 -2.16
N ALA A 82 -12.60 -11.41 -3.33
CA ALA A 82 -13.99 -11.59 -3.77
C ALA A 82 -14.72 -12.56 -2.85
N LEU A 83 -14.11 -13.71 -2.55
CA LEU A 83 -14.72 -14.74 -1.71
C LEU A 83 -14.97 -14.24 -0.28
N TYR A 84 -13.99 -13.58 0.34
CA TYR A 84 -14.10 -13.11 1.72
C TYR A 84 -15.11 -11.96 1.85
N ALA A 85 -15.03 -10.97 0.94
CA ALA A 85 -15.99 -9.87 0.94
C ALA A 85 -17.42 -10.37 0.66
N ALA A 86 -17.58 -11.36 -0.21
CA ALA A 86 -18.87 -11.97 -0.47
C ALA A 86 -19.42 -12.69 0.76
N PHE A 87 -18.60 -13.48 1.46
CA PHE A 87 -19.02 -14.17 2.68
C PHE A 87 -19.45 -13.19 3.75
N LEU A 88 -18.66 -12.14 4.00
CA LEU A 88 -18.99 -11.11 4.99
C LEU A 88 -20.26 -10.30 4.64
N THR A 89 -20.63 -10.26 3.36
CA THR A 89 -21.80 -9.52 2.84
C THR A 89 -23.06 -10.38 2.76
N ASN A 90 -22.94 -11.60 2.24
CA ASN A 90 -24.05 -12.47 1.86
C ASN A 90 -24.14 -13.77 2.68
N GLY A 91 -23.21 -14.00 3.61
CA GLY A 91 -23.24 -15.14 4.52
C GLY A 91 -24.49 -15.12 5.42
N ASN A 92 -24.94 -16.30 5.83
CA ASN A 92 -26.07 -16.40 6.74
C ASN A 92 -25.71 -15.84 8.12
N ALA A 93 -26.70 -15.33 8.85
CA ALA A 93 -26.50 -14.69 10.15
C ALA A 93 -25.81 -15.61 11.17
N GLU A 94 -26.10 -16.92 11.14
CA GLU A 94 -25.50 -17.92 12.03
C GLU A 94 -23.98 -18.06 11.80
N ASP A 95 -23.54 -18.12 10.55
CA ASP A 95 -22.10 -18.22 10.22
C ASP A 95 -21.35 -16.92 10.49
N LEU A 96 -22.04 -15.78 10.37
CA LEU A 96 -21.45 -14.48 10.64
C LEU A 96 -21.44 -14.11 12.13
N GLU A 97 -22.23 -14.82 12.96
CA GLU A 97 -22.40 -14.51 14.37
C GLU A 97 -21.07 -14.58 15.12
N GLU A 98 -20.22 -15.57 14.79
CA GLU A 98 -18.93 -15.74 15.44
C GLU A 98 -18.01 -14.52 15.26
N PHE A 99 -18.13 -13.77 14.15
CA PHE A 99 -17.28 -12.63 13.85
C PHE A 99 -17.84 -11.30 14.37
N ASN A 100 -19.05 -11.27 14.94
CA ASN A 100 -19.74 -10.01 15.28
C ASN A 100 -18.95 -9.12 16.25
N ALA A 101 -18.30 -9.70 17.27
CA ALA A 101 -17.49 -8.93 18.21
C ALA A 101 -16.34 -8.20 17.50
N TRP A 102 -15.67 -8.89 16.57
CA TRP A 102 -14.59 -8.33 15.77
C TRP A 102 -15.08 -7.27 14.79
N ARG A 103 -16.18 -7.54 14.08
CA ARG A 103 -16.77 -6.64 13.07
C ARG A 103 -17.15 -5.27 13.64
N LYS A 104 -17.58 -5.21 14.90
CA LYS A 104 -17.88 -3.94 15.58
C LYS A 104 -16.65 -3.05 15.79
N THR A 105 -15.45 -3.62 15.74
CA THR A 105 -14.20 -2.88 15.95
C THR A 105 -13.54 -2.40 14.67
N TRP A 106 -14.09 -2.76 13.51
CA TRP A 106 -13.60 -2.33 12.21
C TRP A 106 -13.83 -0.83 11.98
N PRO A 107 -13.04 -0.18 11.11
CA PRO A 107 -13.35 1.18 10.69
C PRO A 107 -14.73 1.26 10.09
N SER A 108 -15.31 2.43 10.24
CA SER A 108 -16.54 2.78 9.55
C SER A 108 -16.29 3.00 8.06
N ARG A 109 -17.37 2.98 7.27
CA ARG A 109 -17.34 3.42 5.87
C ARG A 109 -16.77 4.84 5.74
N GLN A 110 -17.11 5.73 6.68
CA GLN A 110 -16.64 7.12 6.65
C GLN A 110 -15.12 7.22 6.79
N ASP A 111 -14.51 6.37 7.62
CA ASP A 111 -13.05 6.35 7.79
C ASP A 111 -12.34 6.04 6.46
N PHE A 112 -12.91 5.11 5.66
CA PHE A 112 -12.40 4.84 4.32
C PHE A 112 -12.67 5.98 3.34
N GLU A 113 -13.86 6.57 3.33
CA GLU A 113 -14.16 7.71 2.46
C GLU A 113 -13.25 8.91 2.74
N ASP A 114 -12.87 9.13 4.00
CA ASP A 114 -12.05 10.26 4.39
C ASP A 114 -10.58 10.10 3.99
N SER A 115 -10.13 8.86 3.75
CA SER A 115 -8.70 8.55 3.62
C SER A 115 -8.31 7.82 2.32
N MET A 116 -9.18 6.98 1.76
CA MET A 116 -8.86 6.10 0.64
C MET A 116 -9.26 6.70 -0.73
N PRO A 117 -8.30 6.90 -1.66
CA PRO A 117 -8.56 7.50 -2.97
C PRO A 117 -9.65 6.82 -3.82
N ILE A 118 -9.82 5.51 -3.70
CA ILE A 118 -10.85 4.73 -4.43
C ILE A 118 -12.29 5.12 -4.10
N LEU A 119 -12.51 5.83 -2.98
CA LEU A 119 -13.82 6.35 -2.60
C LEU A 119 -13.95 7.86 -2.84
N TRP A 120 -12.89 8.53 -3.30
CA TRP A 120 -12.92 9.98 -3.52
C TRP A 120 -13.60 10.34 -4.84
N SER A 121 -14.02 11.61 -5.00
CA SER A 121 -14.56 12.11 -6.27
C SER A 121 -13.47 12.22 -7.35
N GLU A 122 -13.88 12.17 -8.61
CA GLU A 122 -12.98 12.40 -9.76
C GLU A 122 -12.22 13.73 -9.64
N SER A 123 -12.87 14.78 -9.14
CA SER A 123 -12.25 16.09 -8.92
C SER A 123 -11.06 16.05 -7.97
N LEU A 124 -11.10 15.22 -6.92
CA LEU A 124 -9.98 15.04 -5.98
C LEU A 124 -8.94 14.07 -6.55
N ARG A 125 -9.37 13.02 -7.24
CA ARG A 125 -8.48 12.02 -7.84
C ARG A 125 -7.53 12.61 -8.88
N ASN A 126 -7.97 13.66 -9.58
CA ASN A 126 -7.12 14.41 -10.51
C ASN A 126 -5.86 14.98 -9.85
N TYR A 127 -5.86 15.18 -8.53
CA TYR A 127 -4.71 15.70 -7.79
C TYR A 127 -3.88 14.62 -7.10
N LEU A 128 -4.19 13.33 -7.28
CA LEU A 128 -3.36 12.25 -6.74
C LEU A 128 -2.00 12.20 -7.46
N PRO A 129 -0.92 11.79 -6.76
CA PRO A 129 0.37 11.51 -7.37
C PRO A 129 0.27 10.58 -8.58
N PRO A 130 1.16 10.74 -9.58
CA PRO A 130 1.11 9.98 -10.84
C PRO A 130 1.28 8.47 -10.65
N SER A 131 2.01 8.02 -9.62
CA SER A 131 2.08 6.58 -9.27
C SER A 131 0.70 6.00 -8.92
N ILE A 132 -0.20 6.84 -8.40
CA ILE A 132 -1.57 6.46 -8.03
C ILE A 132 -2.52 6.61 -9.22
N SER A 133 -2.54 7.79 -9.85
CA SER A 133 -3.55 8.20 -10.84
C SER A 133 -3.15 8.01 -12.31
N SER A 134 -1.86 7.79 -12.58
CA SER A 134 -1.27 7.88 -13.94
C SER A 134 -1.44 9.26 -14.58
N HIS A 135 -1.81 10.28 -13.80
CA HIS A 135 -2.09 11.62 -14.29
C HIS A 135 -0.98 12.61 -13.90
N TRP A 136 -0.59 13.42 -14.87
CA TRP A 136 0.31 14.57 -14.69
C TRP A 136 -0.38 15.85 -15.18
N HIS A 137 -0.17 16.96 -14.48
CA HIS A 137 -0.73 18.27 -14.81
C HIS A 137 0.14 19.04 -15.80
N SER A 138 1.46 18.92 -15.68
CA SER A 138 2.44 19.61 -16.53
C SER A 138 3.13 18.70 -17.55
N ILE A 139 2.97 17.38 -17.41
CA ILE A 139 3.55 16.36 -18.29
C ILE A 139 2.41 15.63 -19.00
N GLN A 140 2.65 15.18 -20.23
CA GLN A 140 1.62 14.45 -20.97
C GLN A 140 1.64 13.00 -20.48
N SER A 141 0.53 12.53 -19.92
CA SER A 141 0.37 11.13 -19.52
C SER A 141 0.43 10.18 -20.70
N ARG A 142 0.97 8.99 -20.46
CA ARG A 142 0.90 7.84 -21.38
C ARG A 142 -0.40 7.07 -21.19
N ASP A 143 -0.81 6.35 -22.23
CA ASP A 143 -2.03 5.52 -22.16
C ASP A 143 -1.83 4.21 -21.38
N LYS A 144 -0.64 3.57 -21.44
CA LYS A 144 -0.38 2.31 -20.71
C LYS A 144 1.10 1.97 -20.54
N LEU A 145 1.49 1.46 -19.36
CA LEU A 145 2.78 0.79 -19.14
C LEU A 145 2.85 -0.53 -19.91
N GLN A 146 3.98 -0.80 -20.59
CA GLN A 146 4.18 -2.04 -21.34
C GLN A 146 4.65 -3.21 -20.46
N TYR A 147 4.77 -2.99 -19.15
CA TYR A 147 5.19 -3.98 -18.17
C TYR A 147 4.30 -3.95 -16.93
N GLU A 148 4.26 -5.06 -16.19
CA GLU A 148 3.53 -5.16 -14.93
C GLU A 148 4.27 -4.43 -13.80
N THR A 149 3.53 -3.66 -13.02
CA THR A 149 4.09 -2.83 -11.96
C THR A 149 3.20 -2.87 -10.73
N THR A 150 3.81 -3.04 -9.56
CA THR A 150 3.12 -3.06 -8.27
C THR A 150 3.08 -1.69 -7.61
N HIS A 151 3.66 -0.66 -8.24
CA HIS A 151 3.86 0.66 -7.63
C HIS A 151 3.40 1.83 -8.51
N GLN A 152 2.87 1.56 -9.71
CA GLN A 152 2.32 2.59 -10.60
C GLN A 152 0.92 2.16 -11.09
N ASN A 153 0.10 3.12 -11.51
CA ASN A 153 -1.32 2.91 -11.87
C ASN A 153 -2.14 2.28 -10.73
N LEU A 154 -1.79 2.59 -9.48
CA LEU A 154 -2.29 1.87 -8.30
C LEU A 154 -3.80 1.93 -8.19
N LEU A 155 -4.41 3.10 -8.41
CA LEU A 155 -5.84 3.28 -8.29
C LEU A 155 -6.60 2.45 -9.34
N ALA A 156 -6.16 2.50 -10.61
CA ALA A 156 -6.80 1.73 -11.68
C ALA A 156 -6.69 0.21 -11.43
N GLN A 157 -5.56 -0.27 -10.92
CA GLN A 157 -5.40 -1.67 -10.56
C GLN A 157 -6.32 -2.08 -9.40
N GLN A 158 -6.39 -1.25 -8.34
CA GLN A 158 -7.27 -1.48 -7.20
C GLN A 158 -8.75 -1.49 -7.62
N GLU A 159 -9.17 -0.53 -8.45
CA GLU A 159 -10.52 -0.48 -9.03
C GLU A 159 -10.83 -1.72 -9.87
N GLN A 160 -9.88 -2.16 -10.70
CA GLN A 160 -10.05 -3.37 -11.50
C GLN A 160 -10.26 -4.60 -10.60
N ARG A 161 -9.47 -4.75 -9.52
CA ARG A 161 -9.66 -5.87 -8.57
C ARG A 161 -11.02 -5.81 -7.89
N LEU A 162 -11.46 -4.63 -7.42
CA LEU A 162 -12.78 -4.45 -6.81
C LEU A 162 -13.93 -4.74 -7.79
N ARG A 163 -13.82 -4.24 -9.03
CA ARG A 163 -14.83 -4.47 -10.08
C ARG A 163 -14.91 -5.93 -10.49
N THR A 164 -13.77 -6.59 -10.71
CA THR A 164 -13.74 -8.03 -10.99
C THR A 164 -14.37 -8.84 -9.84
N ALA A 165 -14.05 -8.50 -8.59
CA ALA A 165 -14.66 -9.14 -7.43
C ALA A 165 -16.17 -8.92 -7.39
N TRP A 166 -16.64 -7.70 -7.65
CA TRP A 166 -18.06 -7.37 -7.71
C TRP A 166 -18.81 -8.16 -8.80
N ASP A 167 -18.28 -8.20 -10.02
CA ASP A 167 -18.92 -8.87 -11.15
C ASP A 167 -19.12 -10.37 -10.87
N ILE A 168 -18.11 -11.01 -10.26
CA ILE A 168 -18.22 -12.41 -9.80
C ILE A 168 -19.34 -12.54 -8.77
N VAL A 169 -19.34 -11.69 -7.74
CA VAL A 169 -20.26 -11.82 -6.59
C VAL A 169 -21.70 -11.57 -7.00
N VAL A 170 -21.99 -10.55 -7.79
CA VAL A 170 -23.37 -10.24 -8.24
C VAL A 170 -23.90 -11.31 -9.21
N SER A 171 -23.02 -11.99 -9.95
CA SER A 171 -23.45 -13.13 -10.78
C SER A 171 -24.00 -14.31 -9.96
N ILE A 172 -23.57 -14.44 -8.70
CA ILE A 172 -23.98 -15.49 -7.77
C ILE A 172 -25.08 -15.01 -6.82
N PHE A 173 -24.97 -13.76 -6.35
CA PHE A 173 -25.87 -13.10 -5.41
C PHE A 173 -26.39 -11.78 -6.01
N PRO A 174 -27.41 -11.83 -6.89
CA PRO A 174 -27.87 -10.65 -7.65
C PRO A 174 -28.39 -9.49 -6.81
N ASP A 175 -28.86 -9.78 -5.59
CA ASP A 175 -29.39 -8.77 -4.65
C ASP A 175 -28.31 -8.16 -3.73
N THR A 176 -27.02 -8.45 -3.98
CA THR A 176 -25.92 -7.89 -3.19
C THR A 176 -25.93 -6.35 -3.28
N ASP A 177 -25.86 -5.68 -2.13
CA ASP A 177 -25.71 -4.23 -2.07
C ASP A 177 -24.25 -3.82 -2.30
N TRP A 178 -24.06 -2.84 -3.20
CA TRP A 178 -22.72 -2.35 -3.57
C TRP A 178 -21.98 -1.70 -2.41
N GLU A 179 -22.67 -0.88 -1.60
CA GLU A 179 -22.03 -0.16 -0.50
C GLU A 179 -21.53 -1.12 0.57
N THR A 180 -22.35 -2.12 0.92
CA THR A 180 -21.99 -3.17 1.88
C THR A 180 -20.88 -4.07 1.36
N PHE A 181 -20.94 -4.50 0.09
CA PHE A 181 -19.89 -5.32 -0.51
C PHE A 181 -18.56 -4.59 -0.58
N SER A 182 -18.56 -3.36 -1.13
CA SER A 182 -17.33 -2.58 -1.27
C SER A 182 -16.72 -2.23 0.09
N TYR A 183 -17.55 -2.03 1.13
CA TYR A 183 -17.07 -1.90 2.50
C TYR A 183 -16.31 -3.15 2.96
N HIS A 184 -16.89 -4.33 2.84
CA HIS A 184 -16.21 -5.57 3.23
C HIS A 184 -14.98 -5.87 2.38
N TRP A 185 -15.00 -5.52 1.09
CA TRP A 185 -13.83 -5.63 0.22
C TRP A 185 -12.69 -4.75 0.72
N LEU A 186 -12.97 -3.50 1.12
CA LEU A 186 -11.97 -2.60 1.70
C LEU A 186 -11.44 -3.10 3.04
N ILE A 187 -12.28 -3.73 3.87
CA ILE A 187 -11.83 -4.43 5.08
C ILE A 187 -10.80 -5.50 4.73
N VAL A 188 -11.10 -6.37 3.75
CA VAL A 188 -10.16 -7.42 3.31
C VAL A 188 -8.87 -6.82 2.74
N ASN A 189 -8.98 -5.80 1.88
CA ASN A 189 -7.82 -5.16 1.23
C ASN A 189 -6.87 -4.51 2.22
N THR A 190 -7.40 -3.90 3.28
CA THR A 190 -6.60 -3.11 4.23
C THR A 190 -6.10 -3.87 5.45
N ARG A 191 -6.65 -5.07 5.73
CA ARG A 191 -6.41 -5.81 7.00
C ARG A 191 -5.97 -7.25 6.82
N SER A 192 -5.83 -7.72 5.59
CA SER A 192 -5.35 -9.08 5.35
C SER A 192 -3.83 -9.19 5.46
N PHE A 193 -3.38 -10.38 5.83
CA PHE A 193 -1.99 -10.75 5.96
C PHE A 193 -1.68 -11.87 4.97
N PHE A 194 -0.46 -11.83 4.42
CA PHE A 194 0.02 -12.90 3.57
C PHE A 194 0.05 -14.22 4.34
N TYR A 195 -0.51 -15.26 3.74
CA TYR A 195 -0.75 -16.54 4.36
C TYR A 195 -0.60 -17.67 3.34
N LEU A 196 0.23 -18.65 3.67
CA LEU A 196 0.36 -19.92 2.96
C LEU A 196 0.61 -21.03 3.97
N MET A 197 0.00 -22.19 3.77
CA MET A 197 0.37 -23.38 4.54
C MET A 197 1.81 -23.79 4.21
N PRO A 198 2.57 -24.34 5.18
CA PRO A 198 3.90 -24.87 4.93
C PRO A 198 3.90 -25.85 3.74
N GLY A 199 4.74 -25.55 2.73
CA GLY A 199 4.86 -26.36 1.52
C GLY A 199 3.94 -25.97 0.36
N GLN A 200 3.00 -25.04 0.55
CA GLN A 200 2.24 -24.45 -0.56
C GLN A 200 3.12 -23.51 -1.39
N GLN A 201 2.91 -23.52 -2.71
CA GLN A 201 3.53 -22.56 -3.61
C GLN A 201 2.75 -21.25 -3.57
N PRO A 202 3.44 -20.10 -3.66
CA PRO A 202 2.75 -18.82 -3.79
C PRO A 202 1.92 -18.78 -5.09
N PRO A 203 0.71 -18.22 -5.05
CA PRO A 203 -0.09 -17.97 -6.25
C PRO A 203 0.59 -16.94 -7.16
N GLU A 204 0.12 -16.87 -8.41
CA GLU A 204 0.55 -15.85 -9.37
C GLU A 204 0.19 -14.43 -8.88
N ASP A 205 -1.07 -14.22 -8.49
CA ASP A 205 -1.48 -13.02 -7.75
C ASP A 205 -1.29 -13.24 -6.25
N ARG A 206 -0.36 -12.49 -5.64
CA ARG A 206 -0.13 -12.54 -4.19
C ARG A 206 -1.39 -12.24 -3.37
N ASN A 207 -2.34 -11.48 -3.90
CA ASN A 207 -3.61 -11.18 -3.22
C ASN A 207 -4.50 -12.42 -3.01
N ASP A 208 -4.17 -13.55 -3.64
CA ASP A 208 -4.85 -14.83 -3.45
C ASP A 208 -4.26 -15.69 -2.33
N ALA A 209 -3.19 -15.22 -1.69
CA ALA A 209 -2.59 -15.82 -0.50
C ALA A 209 -2.82 -14.93 0.73
N MET A 210 -4.08 -14.57 0.99
CA MET A 210 -4.45 -13.63 2.03
C MET A 210 -5.37 -14.28 3.08
N ALA A 211 -5.17 -13.91 4.34
CA ALA A 211 -6.04 -14.28 5.45
C ALA A 211 -6.29 -13.05 6.33
N LEU A 212 -7.45 -12.99 6.99
CA LEU A 212 -7.66 -11.99 8.04
C LEU A 212 -7.38 -12.61 9.40
N LEU A 213 -6.61 -11.90 10.22
CA LEU A 213 -6.12 -12.37 11.51
C LEU A 213 -6.70 -11.44 12.57
N PRO A 214 -7.82 -11.81 13.23
CA PRO A 214 -8.41 -10.99 14.27
C PRO A 214 -7.35 -10.65 15.34
N PHE A 215 -7.41 -9.42 15.87
CA PHE A 215 -6.54 -8.87 16.92
C PHE A 215 -5.16 -8.45 16.41
N ALA A 216 -4.59 -9.17 15.44
CA ALA A 216 -3.36 -8.74 14.77
C ALA A 216 -3.59 -7.53 13.84
N ASP A 217 -4.81 -7.32 13.37
CA ASP A 217 -5.20 -6.16 12.55
C ASP A 217 -5.23 -4.82 13.31
N TYR A 218 -4.86 -4.81 14.61
CA TYR A 218 -4.58 -3.60 15.38
C TYR A 218 -3.15 -3.08 15.27
N PHE A 219 -2.20 -3.86 14.77
CA PHE A 219 -0.85 -3.35 14.57
C PHE A 219 -0.84 -2.30 13.47
N ASN A 220 -0.35 -1.11 13.78
CA ASN A 220 -0.16 -0.05 12.78
C ASN A 220 1.15 -0.24 12.02
N HIS A 221 1.24 0.40 10.85
CA HIS A 221 2.43 0.34 10.01
C HIS A 221 3.57 1.23 10.52
N SER A 222 4.78 0.69 10.50
CA SER A 222 6.04 1.44 10.43
C SER A 222 6.99 0.78 9.45
N ASP A 223 8.03 1.49 9.03
CA ASP A 223 9.15 0.96 8.24
C ASP A 223 10.05 -0.02 9.02
N VAL A 224 9.89 -0.15 10.34
CA VAL A 224 10.63 -1.12 11.16
C VAL A 224 10.35 -2.56 10.73
N ALA A 225 11.41 -3.38 10.71
CA ALA A 225 11.36 -4.81 10.37
C ALA A 225 10.23 -5.55 11.10
N CYS A 226 9.66 -6.55 10.43
CA CYS A 226 8.55 -7.36 10.90
C CYS A 226 9.08 -8.75 11.30
N ASN A 227 8.89 -9.17 12.56
CA ASN A 227 9.25 -10.52 13.01
C ASN A 227 7.98 -11.36 13.19
N VAL A 228 7.56 -11.98 12.08
CA VAL A 228 6.29 -12.66 11.99
C VAL A 228 6.45 -13.98 11.27
N LYS A 229 5.83 -15.03 11.80
CA LYS A 229 5.91 -16.36 11.21
C LYS A 229 4.62 -17.13 11.38
N PHE A 230 4.14 -17.71 10.29
CA PHE A 230 3.17 -18.79 10.33
C PHE A 230 3.89 -20.15 10.35
N ASP A 231 3.59 -21.01 11.32
CA ASP A 231 4.24 -22.33 11.47
C ASP A 231 3.40 -23.51 10.96
N GLY A 232 2.22 -23.24 10.40
CA GLY A 232 1.25 -24.25 9.98
C GLY A 232 0.08 -24.41 10.95
N GLU A 233 0.22 -23.93 12.18
CA GLU A 233 -0.83 -23.96 13.20
C GLU A 233 -1.11 -22.57 13.77
N ASN A 234 -0.08 -21.75 13.93
CA ASN A 234 -0.16 -20.45 14.56
C ASN A 234 0.57 -19.40 13.75
N TYR A 235 -0.01 -18.20 13.71
CA TYR A 235 0.59 -16.98 13.21
C TYR A 235 1.15 -16.21 14.41
N VAL A 236 2.47 -16.18 14.55
CA VAL A 236 3.18 -15.65 15.72
C VAL A 236 3.84 -14.33 15.36
N PHE A 237 3.52 -13.31 16.14
CA PHE A 237 4.07 -11.96 16.07
C PHE A 237 5.05 -11.78 17.22
N ARG A 238 6.28 -11.38 16.91
CA ARG A 238 7.35 -11.16 17.89
C ARG A 238 7.77 -9.70 17.91
N ALA A 239 8.13 -9.23 19.10
CA ALA A 239 8.72 -7.92 19.28
C ALA A 239 10.05 -7.84 18.50
N THR A 240 10.22 -6.77 17.72
CA THR A 240 11.43 -6.57 16.88
C THR A 240 12.52 -5.79 17.61
N LYS A 241 12.21 -5.30 18.80
CA LYS A 241 13.09 -4.61 19.73
C LYS A 241 12.46 -4.64 21.13
N HIS A 242 13.17 -4.10 22.12
CA HIS A 242 12.60 -3.77 23.41
C HIS A 242 11.51 -2.69 23.28
N TYR A 243 10.41 -2.85 24.01
CA TYR A 243 9.35 -1.85 24.17
C TYR A 243 9.10 -1.56 25.64
N ASP A 244 9.00 -0.28 25.99
CA ASP A 244 8.58 0.15 27.33
C ASP A 244 7.05 0.11 27.47
N GLU A 245 6.57 -0.07 28.70
CA GLU A 245 5.14 0.04 28.99
C GLU A 245 4.58 1.40 28.51
N GLY A 246 3.47 1.34 27.77
CA GLY A 246 2.81 2.50 27.19
C GLY A 246 3.32 2.88 25.79
N GLU A 247 4.37 2.24 25.28
CA GLU A 247 4.81 2.44 23.91
C GLU A 247 3.87 1.75 22.90
N GLU A 248 3.72 2.36 21.73
CA GLU A 248 3.02 1.72 20.61
C GLU A 248 3.93 0.73 19.90
N ILE A 249 3.34 -0.41 19.59
CA ILE A 249 3.99 -1.48 18.84
C ILE A 249 3.49 -1.41 17.41
N TYR A 250 4.44 -1.21 16.50
CA TYR A 250 4.20 -1.18 15.07
C TYR A 250 4.69 -2.46 14.41
N MET A 251 4.24 -2.66 13.18
CA MET A 251 4.74 -3.70 12.29
C MET A 251 4.96 -3.15 10.89
N SER A 252 5.90 -3.72 10.14
CA SER A 252 5.95 -3.47 8.70
C SER A 252 4.90 -4.31 7.96
N TYR A 253 4.09 -3.64 7.14
CA TYR A 253 3.18 -4.27 6.19
C TYR A 253 3.94 -4.73 4.93
N GLY A 254 5.22 -4.36 4.82
CA GLY A 254 6.06 -4.51 3.65
C GLY A 254 6.84 -3.22 3.37
N PRO A 255 7.93 -3.29 2.58
CA PRO A 255 8.70 -2.12 2.16
C PRO A 255 7.94 -1.35 1.07
N HIS A 256 6.89 -0.62 1.47
CA HIS A 256 5.98 0.06 0.55
C HIS A 256 6.28 1.56 0.45
N PRO A 257 6.35 2.13 -0.77
CA PRO A 257 6.42 3.57 -0.93
C PRO A 257 5.12 4.23 -0.46
N ASN A 258 5.19 5.50 -0.09
CA ASN A 258 4.04 6.21 0.47
C ASN A 258 2.86 6.32 -0.52
N ASP A 259 3.10 6.33 -1.82
CA ASP A 259 2.02 6.31 -2.82
C ASP A 259 1.24 4.98 -2.79
N PHE A 260 1.92 3.85 -2.53
CA PHE A 260 1.27 2.54 -2.35
C PHE A 260 0.46 2.53 -1.05
N LEU A 261 1.06 2.95 0.06
CA LEU A 261 0.37 3.03 1.35
C LEU A 261 -0.88 3.90 1.24
N PHE A 262 -0.78 5.01 0.51
CA PHE A 262 -1.89 5.95 0.37
C PHE A 262 -3.04 5.35 -0.45
N ALA A 263 -2.74 4.70 -1.57
CA ALA A 263 -3.75 4.06 -2.40
C ALA A 263 -4.39 2.84 -1.71
N GLU A 264 -3.57 1.96 -1.12
CA GLU A 264 -4.03 0.66 -0.63
C GLU A 264 -4.53 0.67 0.82
N TYR A 265 -4.06 1.62 1.64
CA TYR A 265 -4.39 1.69 3.08
C TYR A 265 -4.93 3.06 3.53
N GLY A 266 -4.92 4.08 2.69
CA GLY A 266 -5.45 5.41 3.02
C GLY A 266 -4.54 6.29 3.89
N PHE A 267 -3.28 5.90 4.11
CA PHE A 267 -2.32 6.71 4.87
C PHE A 267 -0.94 6.67 4.22
N TYR A 268 -0.05 7.55 4.68
CA TYR A 268 1.37 7.52 4.34
C TYR A 268 2.16 7.99 5.55
N LEU A 269 3.43 7.58 5.65
CA LEU A 269 4.29 7.95 6.77
C LEU A 269 4.94 9.30 6.52
N ASP A 270 5.23 10.04 7.60
CA ASP A 270 5.99 11.30 7.54
C ASP A 270 7.44 11.05 7.10
N GLU A 271 8.04 10.00 7.69
CA GLU A 271 9.34 9.45 7.35
C GLU A 271 9.14 7.99 6.96
N ASN A 272 9.66 7.59 5.80
CA ASN A 272 9.52 6.23 5.27
C ASN A 272 10.84 5.83 4.61
N GLU A 273 11.56 4.87 5.21
CA GLU A 273 12.80 4.33 4.63
C GLU A 273 12.59 3.65 3.26
N SER A 274 11.37 3.18 2.97
CA SER A 274 10.99 2.58 1.68
C SER A 274 10.41 3.59 0.68
N GLU A 275 10.50 4.89 0.95
CA GLU A 275 10.02 5.92 0.03
C GLU A 275 10.74 5.82 -1.33
N THR A 276 9.95 5.75 -2.41
CA THR A 276 10.45 5.65 -3.77
C THR A 276 9.47 6.30 -4.72
N LEU A 277 9.99 7.18 -5.58
CA LEU A 277 9.26 7.76 -6.70
C LEU A 277 9.67 7.10 -8.01
N TYR A 278 8.81 7.21 -9.02
CA TYR A 278 9.01 6.60 -10.33
C TYR A 278 9.09 7.68 -11.42
N LEU A 279 10.15 7.63 -12.23
CA LEU A 279 10.46 8.60 -13.28
C LEU A 279 10.08 8.10 -14.68
N ASP A 280 9.39 6.96 -14.78
CA ASP A 280 8.99 6.30 -16.02
C ASP A 280 8.43 7.26 -17.08
N ASP A 281 7.39 8.02 -16.76
CA ASP A 281 6.74 8.93 -17.72
C ASP A 281 7.64 10.09 -18.14
N ILE A 282 8.45 10.61 -17.21
CA ILE A 282 9.38 11.71 -17.47
C ILE A 282 10.48 11.25 -18.42
N ILE A 283 11.11 10.12 -18.11
CA ILE A 283 12.24 9.57 -18.87
C ILE A 283 11.79 9.09 -20.24
N LEU A 284 10.71 8.32 -20.31
CA LEU A 284 10.25 7.76 -21.57
C LEU A 284 9.72 8.85 -22.52
N LYS A 285 9.14 9.93 -22.00
CA LYS A 285 8.77 11.10 -22.82
C LYS A 285 9.99 11.79 -23.43
N ASP A 286 11.11 11.82 -22.72
CA ASP A 286 12.37 12.44 -23.17
C ASP A 286 13.08 11.58 -24.24
N LEU A 287 12.77 10.28 -24.30
CA LEU A 287 13.37 9.32 -25.21
C LEU A 287 12.57 9.13 -26.50
N SER A 288 13.26 9.06 -27.64
CA SER A 288 12.62 8.66 -28.91
C SER A 288 12.13 7.21 -28.86
N THR A 289 11.12 6.88 -29.67
CA THR A 289 10.57 5.51 -29.76
C THR A 289 11.64 4.47 -30.03
N SER A 290 12.62 4.75 -30.91
CA SER A 290 13.72 3.82 -31.19
C SER A 290 14.64 3.55 -29.99
N LEU A 291 14.83 4.54 -29.11
CA LEU A 291 15.62 4.34 -27.89
C LEU A 291 14.83 3.58 -26.83
N GLN A 292 13.52 3.80 -26.77
CA GLN A 292 12.63 3.03 -25.90
C GLN A 292 12.59 1.54 -26.29
N GLU A 293 12.49 1.24 -27.58
CA GLU A 293 12.55 -0.14 -28.12
C GLU A 293 13.89 -0.81 -27.79
N GLU A 294 15.01 -0.07 -27.83
CA GLU A 294 16.31 -0.61 -27.41
C GLU A 294 16.34 -0.93 -25.91
N LEU A 295 15.82 -0.03 -25.07
CA LEU A 295 15.73 -0.28 -23.62
C LEU A 295 14.88 -1.51 -23.33
N GLU A 296 13.79 -1.71 -24.08
CA GLU A 296 12.97 -2.91 -23.97
C GLU A 296 13.74 -4.16 -24.37
N PHE A 297 14.42 -4.13 -25.52
CA PHE A 297 15.22 -5.25 -26.02
C PHE A 297 16.33 -5.67 -25.04
N GLN A 298 16.95 -4.72 -24.35
CA GLN A 298 17.98 -4.97 -23.33
C GLN A 298 17.42 -5.13 -21.91
N GLN A 299 16.08 -5.22 -21.74
CA GLN A 299 15.39 -5.38 -20.45
C GLN A 299 15.60 -4.23 -19.44
N TYR A 300 15.92 -3.03 -19.92
CA TYR A 300 16.05 -1.80 -19.13
C TYR A 300 14.83 -0.86 -19.23
N TYR A 301 13.78 -1.22 -19.98
CA TYR A 301 12.56 -0.41 -20.09
C TYR A 301 11.80 -0.30 -18.75
N GLY A 302 11.63 0.93 -18.27
CA GLY A 302 10.81 1.27 -17.11
C GLY A 302 11.39 0.86 -15.75
N ASN A 303 10.58 1.09 -14.72
CA ASN A 303 10.90 0.92 -13.31
C ASN A 303 12.09 1.81 -12.89
N TYR A 304 12.03 3.08 -13.31
CA TYR A 304 13.09 4.06 -13.05
C TYR A 304 12.84 4.73 -11.71
N GLN A 305 13.60 4.30 -10.70
CA GLN A 305 13.35 4.68 -9.31
C GLN A 305 14.20 5.89 -8.90
N LEU A 306 13.61 6.72 -8.05
CA LEU A 306 14.21 7.87 -7.38
C LEU A 306 13.97 7.76 -5.88
N THR A 307 15.04 7.84 -5.09
CA THR A 307 15.02 7.80 -3.62
C THR A 307 15.81 8.98 -3.07
N ALA A 308 15.82 9.16 -1.74
CA ALA A 308 16.59 10.24 -1.10
C ALA A 308 18.11 10.14 -1.35
N THR A 309 18.62 8.94 -1.68
CA THR A 309 20.05 8.70 -1.95
C THR A 309 20.42 8.82 -3.43
N GLY A 310 19.45 9.11 -4.30
CA GLY A 310 19.65 9.23 -5.74
C GLY A 310 18.77 8.28 -6.56
N VAL A 311 19.17 8.04 -7.80
CA VAL A 311 18.43 7.19 -8.75
C VAL A 311 18.96 5.76 -8.76
N CYS A 312 18.13 4.81 -9.19
CA CYS A 312 18.59 3.44 -9.39
C CYS A 312 19.42 3.29 -10.68
N TYR A 313 20.18 2.19 -10.77
CA TYR A 313 21.00 1.85 -11.94
C TYR A 313 20.23 1.85 -13.27
N ARG A 314 18.95 1.43 -13.27
CA ARG A 314 18.11 1.48 -14.50
C ARG A 314 17.96 2.90 -15.03
N THR A 315 17.80 3.86 -14.13
CA THR A 315 17.69 5.29 -14.47
C THR A 315 19.02 5.81 -15.05
N GLU A 316 20.15 5.39 -14.50
CA GLU A 316 21.48 5.72 -15.05
C GLU A 316 21.67 5.16 -16.47
N ILE A 317 21.26 3.91 -16.69
CA ILE A 317 21.29 3.29 -18.01
C ILE A 317 20.42 4.04 -19.03
N ALA A 318 19.22 4.46 -18.63
CA ALA A 318 18.35 5.28 -19.46
C ALA A 318 18.94 6.68 -19.73
N ALA A 319 19.69 7.26 -18.80
CA ALA A 319 20.39 8.52 -19.03
C ALA A 319 21.53 8.35 -20.03
N CYS A 320 22.29 7.25 -19.92
CA CYS A 320 23.41 6.95 -20.83
C CYS A 320 22.97 6.82 -22.29
N ILE A 321 21.80 6.24 -22.56
CA ILE A 321 21.33 6.01 -23.94
C ILE A 321 21.08 7.31 -24.71
N ASN A 322 20.85 8.43 -24.01
CA ASN A 322 20.58 9.73 -24.63
C ASN A 322 21.82 10.36 -25.27
N TYR A 323 23.02 10.12 -24.73
CA TYR A 323 24.23 10.80 -25.17
C TYR A 323 25.30 9.86 -25.73
N MET A 324 25.21 8.56 -25.46
CA MET A 324 26.16 7.58 -25.99
C MET A 324 25.77 7.14 -27.41
N PRO A 325 26.74 6.95 -28.32
CA PRO A 325 26.50 6.19 -29.54
C PRO A 325 25.96 4.79 -29.19
N LEU A 326 24.90 4.34 -29.88
CA LEU A 326 24.17 3.12 -29.55
C LEU A 326 25.07 1.87 -29.41
N GLU A 327 26.07 1.71 -30.27
CA GLU A 327 27.05 0.61 -30.18
C GLU A 327 27.83 0.63 -28.86
N LYS A 328 28.27 1.82 -28.43
CA LYS A 328 28.99 1.99 -27.16
C LYS A 328 28.07 1.76 -25.96
N TRP A 329 26.83 2.25 -26.04
CA TRP A 329 25.84 2.02 -24.99
C TRP A 329 25.54 0.52 -24.81
N ARG A 330 25.39 -0.24 -25.91
CA ARG A 330 25.22 -1.71 -25.86
C ARG A 330 26.40 -2.39 -25.18
N ASN A 331 27.63 -1.99 -25.49
CA ASN A 331 28.82 -2.51 -24.83
C ASN A 331 28.89 -2.14 -23.34
N TYR A 332 28.37 -0.97 -22.97
CA TYR A 332 28.29 -0.52 -21.58
C TYR A 332 27.30 -1.34 -20.76
N VAL A 333 26.07 -1.52 -21.23
CA VAL A 333 25.05 -2.30 -20.50
C VAL A 333 25.38 -3.78 -20.39
N LEU A 334 26.16 -4.33 -21.33
CA LEU A 334 26.67 -5.70 -21.29
C LEU A 334 27.95 -5.85 -20.45
N GLY A 335 28.49 -4.76 -19.91
CA GLY A 335 29.72 -4.76 -19.10
C GLY A 335 31.00 -4.98 -19.89
N TYR A 336 30.98 -4.84 -21.22
CA TYR A 336 32.15 -5.04 -22.08
C TYR A 336 33.08 -3.82 -22.12
N SER A 337 32.55 -2.60 -21.98
CA SER A 337 33.35 -1.37 -22.02
C SER A 337 32.64 -0.19 -21.37
N ALA A 338 33.37 0.65 -20.63
CA ALA A 338 32.89 1.95 -20.13
C ALA A 338 33.15 3.10 -21.11
N GLU A 339 33.62 2.81 -22.33
CA GLU A 339 33.95 3.83 -23.32
C GLU A 339 32.70 4.61 -23.75
N GLY A 340 32.73 5.93 -23.52
CA GLY A 340 31.64 6.83 -23.88
C GLY A 340 30.71 7.19 -22.73
N ALA A 341 30.83 6.53 -21.57
CA ALA A 341 30.18 6.97 -20.33
C ALA A 341 30.76 8.33 -19.90
N ASP A 342 29.88 9.25 -19.53
CA ASP A 342 30.22 10.62 -19.13
C ASP A 342 29.36 11.00 -17.93
N GLU A 343 29.96 10.97 -16.75
CA GLU A 343 29.28 11.24 -15.47
C GLU A 343 28.58 12.60 -15.47
N LYS A 344 29.20 13.64 -16.05
CA LYS A 344 28.60 14.98 -16.08
C LYS A 344 27.38 15.05 -16.98
N LYS A 345 27.42 14.37 -18.14
CA LYS A 345 26.24 14.31 -19.01
C LYS A 345 25.11 13.51 -18.38
N MET A 346 25.44 12.41 -17.72
CA MET A 346 24.48 11.60 -16.99
C MET A 346 23.82 12.40 -15.87
N GLU A 347 24.62 13.09 -15.05
CA GLU A 347 24.15 13.99 -14.00
C GLU A 347 23.20 15.05 -14.54
N VAL A 348 23.59 15.76 -15.62
CA VAL A 348 22.74 16.80 -16.23
C VAL A 348 21.38 16.25 -16.66
N MET A 349 21.33 15.05 -17.24
CA MET A 349 20.07 14.41 -17.65
C MET A 349 19.21 14.05 -16.43
N ILE A 350 19.79 13.38 -15.43
CA ILE A 350 19.11 12.96 -14.20
C ILE A 350 18.55 14.19 -13.46
N GLN A 351 19.35 15.25 -13.32
CA GLN A 351 18.92 16.51 -12.70
C GLN A 351 17.77 17.17 -13.48
N GLY A 352 17.75 17.04 -14.81
CA GLY A 352 16.63 17.47 -15.65
C GLY A 352 15.33 16.76 -15.30
N TRP A 353 15.38 15.44 -15.16
CA TRP A 353 14.21 14.62 -14.84
C TRP A 353 13.70 14.85 -13.41
N ILE A 354 14.61 14.93 -12.42
CA ILE A 354 14.26 15.25 -11.04
C ILE A 354 13.59 16.63 -10.96
N ARG A 355 14.13 17.62 -11.68
CA ARG A 355 13.54 18.96 -11.74
C ARG A 355 12.15 18.97 -12.38
N ALA A 356 11.92 18.14 -13.41
CA ALA A 356 10.60 18.01 -14.03
C ALA A 356 9.55 17.52 -13.00
N TYR A 357 9.87 16.52 -12.19
CA TYR A 357 8.97 16.05 -11.13
C TYR A 357 8.81 17.11 -10.02
N SER A 358 9.88 17.77 -9.59
CA SER A 358 9.79 18.84 -8.60
C SER A 358 8.86 19.98 -9.07
N ASN A 359 8.93 20.37 -10.34
CA ASN A 359 8.08 21.41 -10.91
C ASN A 359 6.60 20.98 -11.00
N GLU A 360 6.33 19.70 -11.30
CA GLU A 360 4.99 19.13 -11.21
C GLU A 360 4.45 19.29 -9.79
N ALA A 361 5.24 18.91 -8.79
CA ALA A 361 4.84 18.98 -7.39
C ALA A 361 4.50 20.42 -6.98
N ASP A 362 5.33 21.41 -7.33
CA ASP A 362 5.05 22.82 -7.04
C ASP A 362 3.78 23.33 -7.75
N THR A 363 3.54 22.88 -8.98
CA THR A 363 2.32 23.21 -9.75
C THR A 363 1.07 22.71 -9.02
N VAL A 364 1.10 21.45 -8.58
CA VAL A 364 -0.03 20.82 -7.90
C VAL A 364 -0.24 21.38 -6.50
N ILE A 365 0.81 21.62 -5.73
CA ILE A 365 0.74 22.28 -4.41
C ILE A 365 0.04 23.64 -4.55
N THR A 366 0.46 24.45 -5.52
CA THR A 366 -0.13 25.77 -5.78
C THR A 366 -1.62 25.67 -6.14
N ALA A 367 -2.02 24.64 -6.89
CA ALA A 367 -3.42 24.40 -7.24
C ALA A 367 -4.25 24.01 -5.99
N LEU A 368 -3.72 23.11 -5.17
CA LEU A 368 -4.38 22.66 -3.93
C LEU A 368 -4.53 23.80 -2.91
N GLU A 369 -3.54 24.66 -2.76
CA GLU A 369 -3.62 25.85 -1.89
C GLU A 369 -4.74 26.81 -2.29
N LYS A 370 -4.97 26.98 -3.60
CA LYS A 370 -6.09 27.79 -4.11
C LYS A 370 -7.43 27.16 -3.76
N ILE A 371 -7.55 25.84 -3.89
CA ILE A 371 -8.78 25.10 -3.53
C ILE A 371 -9.07 25.27 -2.03
N GLU A 372 -8.05 25.10 -1.17
CA GLU A 372 -8.20 25.27 0.29
C GLU A 372 -8.70 26.68 0.66
N SER A 373 -8.26 27.71 -0.07
CA SER A 373 -8.65 29.10 0.19
C SER A 373 -10.10 29.44 -0.19
N SER A 374 -10.70 28.69 -1.11
CA SER A 374 -12.02 28.99 -1.70
C SER A 374 -13.26 28.56 -0.89
N GLN A 375 -13.10 28.19 0.40
CA GLN A 375 -14.18 27.67 1.27
C GLN A 375 -14.94 26.46 0.68
N ALA A 376 -14.21 25.45 0.22
CA ALA A 376 -14.78 24.14 -0.12
C ALA A 376 -15.34 23.42 1.14
N ASP A 377 -16.15 22.38 0.93
CA ASP A 377 -16.69 21.50 1.98
C ASP A 377 -15.60 21.09 2.99
N LYS A 378 -15.94 21.02 4.29
CA LYS A 378 -15.01 20.63 5.36
C LYS A 378 -14.38 19.25 5.11
N LYS A 379 -15.10 18.32 4.48
CA LYS A 379 -14.57 16.99 4.14
C LYS A 379 -13.48 17.07 3.07
N ASP A 380 -13.75 17.80 1.99
CA ASP A 380 -12.78 18.00 0.91
C ASP A 380 -11.56 18.77 1.40
N HIS A 381 -11.71 19.63 2.41
CA HIS A 381 -10.60 20.36 3.02
C HIS A 381 -9.56 19.43 3.69
N GLN A 382 -9.99 18.35 4.36
CA GLN A 382 -9.03 17.39 4.95
C GLN A 382 -8.32 16.57 3.88
N ARG A 383 -9.04 16.07 2.87
CA ARG A 383 -8.47 15.32 1.74
C ARG A 383 -7.50 16.16 0.92
N THR A 384 -7.84 17.44 0.69
CA THR A 384 -6.96 18.41 0.02
C THR A 384 -5.67 18.63 0.81
N LYS A 385 -5.74 18.73 2.14
CA LYS A 385 -4.54 18.80 3.00
C LYS A 385 -3.68 17.55 2.91
N MET A 386 -4.30 16.37 2.89
CA MET A 386 -3.57 15.10 2.70
C MET A 386 -2.84 15.09 1.35
N LEU A 387 -3.50 15.51 0.27
CA LEU A 387 -2.88 15.62 -1.05
C LEU A 387 -1.71 16.62 -1.04
N ARG A 388 -1.91 17.80 -0.47
CA ARG A 388 -0.89 18.85 -0.42
C ARG A 388 0.33 18.42 0.39
N LYS A 389 0.11 17.78 1.53
CA LYS A 389 1.19 17.20 2.35
C LYS A 389 1.95 16.13 1.57
N ARG A 390 1.26 15.23 0.86
CA ARG A 390 1.92 14.21 0.05
C ARG A 390 2.76 14.81 -1.08
N TRP A 391 2.24 15.79 -1.82
CA TRP A 391 3.00 16.48 -2.86
C TRP A 391 4.20 17.26 -2.31
N THR A 392 4.09 17.78 -1.08
CA THR A 392 5.23 18.39 -0.38
C THR A 392 6.34 17.36 -0.12
N GLN A 393 6.00 16.16 0.34
CA GLN A 393 6.97 15.07 0.52
C GLN A 393 7.64 14.67 -0.81
N ILE A 394 6.87 14.59 -1.90
CA ILE A 394 7.38 14.29 -3.24
C ILE A 394 8.43 15.33 -3.67
N ARG A 395 8.10 16.62 -3.54
CA ARG A 395 9.03 17.71 -3.83
C ARG A 395 10.28 17.64 -2.98
N ASP A 396 10.12 17.45 -1.67
CA ASP A 396 11.23 17.42 -0.73
C ASP A 396 12.15 16.20 -0.99
N LEU A 397 11.60 15.07 -1.43
CA LEU A 397 12.39 13.93 -1.91
C LEU A 397 13.18 14.26 -3.18
N CYS A 398 12.56 14.95 -4.15
CA CYS A 398 13.24 15.40 -5.36
C CYS A 398 14.42 16.33 -5.03
N ILE A 399 14.25 17.25 -4.08
CA ILE A 399 15.33 18.14 -3.61
C ILE A 399 16.48 17.34 -3.01
N LYS A 400 16.18 16.44 -2.05
CA LYS A 400 17.20 15.58 -1.42
C LYS A 400 17.97 14.73 -2.44
N ALA A 401 17.25 14.13 -3.38
CA ALA A 401 17.84 13.30 -4.43
C ALA A 401 18.70 14.12 -5.41
N SER A 402 18.29 15.37 -5.72
CA SER A 402 19.06 16.31 -6.53
C SER A 402 20.39 16.69 -5.86
N GLU A 403 20.39 16.92 -4.55
CA GLU A 403 21.60 17.18 -3.77
C GLU A 403 22.53 15.96 -3.74
N ALA A 404 21.97 14.75 -3.57
CA ALA A 404 22.72 13.50 -3.58
C ALA A 404 23.36 13.19 -4.94
N ALA A 405 22.65 13.47 -6.05
CA ALA A 405 23.17 13.25 -7.41
C ALA A 405 24.20 14.30 -7.86
N SER A 406 24.41 15.38 -7.10
CA SER A 406 25.41 16.42 -7.38
C SER A 406 26.74 16.19 -6.63
N CYS A 407 26.82 15.15 -5.80
CA CYS A 407 27.99 14.76 -5.01
C CYS A 407 28.68 13.54 -5.65
#